data_AF-A0A916G504-F1
#
_entry.id   AF-A0A916G504-F1
#
_cell.length_a   1.000
_cell.length_b   1.000
_cell.length_c   1.000
_cell.angle_alpha   90.00
_cell.angle_beta   90.00
_cell.angle_gamma   90.00
#
_symmetry.space_group_name_H-M   'P 1'
#
loop_
_entity.id
_entity.type
_entity.pdbx_description
1 polymer ?
#
loop_
_entity_poly.entity_id
_entity_poly.type
_entity_poly.pdbx_seq_one_letter_code
_entity_poly.pdbx_strand_id
1 'polypeptide(L)'
;MRINSTIAPRFHHCHEVIGVRAPAIVNITGIVVYARPGSCAPVREALSEIGGVEVHAVSPEGRMVVTVERSDDAAASEAFDAIAMIDGVLSTALVYHHDEALNEEANR
;
A
#
# COMPACT_ATOMS: atom_id res chain seq x y z
N MET A 1 26.45 57.52 9.90
CA MET A 1 25.43 57.78 10.93
C MET A 1 24.46 56.59 10.93
N ARG A 2 24.39 55.85 12.04
CA ARG A 2 23.54 54.67 12.22
C ARG A 2 22.13 55.11 12.65
N ILE A 3 21.09 54.44 12.15
CA ILE A 3 19.88 54.15 12.92
C ILE A 3 19.35 52.77 12.51
N ASN A 4 19.36 51.86 13.47
CA ASN A 4 18.63 50.59 13.46
C ASN A 4 17.12 50.86 13.41
N SER A 5 16.37 50.03 12.69
CA SER A 5 15.05 49.62 13.16
C SER A 5 14.79 48.18 12.73
N THR A 6 14.70 47.32 13.74
CA THR A 6 14.51 45.88 13.68
C THR A 6 13.06 45.55 13.34
N ILE A 7 12.81 44.89 12.21
CA ILE A 7 11.62 44.04 12.01
C ILE A 7 12.10 42.76 11.33
N ALA A 8 12.10 41.67 12.11
CA ALA A 8 12.45 40.33 11.66
C ALA A 8 11.37 39.77 10.72
N PRO A 9 11.71 39.20 9.54
CA PRO A 9 10.82 38.27 8.89
C PRO A 9 10.88 36.93 9.62
N ARG A 10 9.68 36.39 9.87
CA ARG A 10 9.38 35.16 10.59
C ARG A 10 10.24 34.01 10.06
N PHE A 11 11.03 33.41 10.95
CA PHE A 11 11.74 32.17 10.68
C PHE A 11 10.75 31.07 10.29
N HIS A 12 10.79 30.67 9.02
CA HIS A 12 10.39 29.33 8.60
C HIS A 12 11.66 28.66 8.07
N HIS A 13 12.62 28.43 8.97
CA HIS A 13 13.81 27.65 8.68
C HIS A 13 13.39 26.20 8.46
N CYS A 14 13.26 25.79 7.20
CA CYS A 14 13.48 24.41 6.81
C CYS A 14 14.97 24.12 7.05
N HIS A 15 15.27 23.48 8.19
CA HIS A 15 16.59 22.90 8.39
C HIS A 15 16.64 21.61 7.58
N GLU A 16 17.56 21.57 6.63
CA GLU A 16 18.03 20.37 5.94
C GLU A 16 18.57 19.40 6.99
N VAL A 17 17.83 18.32 7.27
CA VAL A 17 18.29 17.22 8.11
C VAL A 17 18.55 16.02 7.21
N ILE A 18 19.84 15.82 6.93
CA ILE A 18 20.58 14.56 6.79
C ILE A 18 19.74 13.38 6.26
N GLY A 19 20.08 12.92 5.05
CA GLY A 19 19.52 11.74 4.39
C GLY A 19 19.69 10.44 5.17
N VAL A 20 18.81 10.23 6.14
CA VAL A 20 18.42 8.90 6.59
C VAL A 20 17.38 8.44 5.59
N ARG A 21 17.74 7.52 4.68
CA ARG A 21 16.73 6.71 3.99
C ARG A 21 15.97 6.01 5.10
N ALA A 22 14.68 6.33 5.27
CA ALA A 22 13.81 5.50 6.09
C ALA A 22 14.01 4.04 5.66
N PRO A 23 14.08 3.07 6.59
CA PRO A 23 14.15 1.67 6.20
C PRO A 23 13.02 1.43 5.21
N ALA A 24 13.32 0.79 4.08
CA ALA A 24 12.28 0.49 3.11
C ALA A 24 11.28 -0.43 3.82
N ILE A 25 10.07 0.05 4.09
CA ILE A 25 9.03 -0.76 4.74
C ILE A 25 8.31 -1.50 3.63
N VAL A 26 8.07 -2.81 3.80
CA VAL A 26 7.14 -3.55 2.95
C VAL A 26 5.87 -3.81 3.72
N ASN A 27 4.74 -3.43 3.11
CA ASN A 27 3.41 -3.69 3.62
C ASN A 27 2.88 -4.95 2.93
N ILE A 28 2.61 -5.98 3.73
CA ILE A 28 1.97 -7.21 3.29
C ILE A 28 0.54 -7.24 3.84
N THR A 29 -0.42 -7.19 2.93
CA THR A 29 -1.84 -7.11 3.24
C THR A 29 -2.59 -8.30 2.67
N GLY A 30 -3.18 -9.12 3.54
CA GLY A 30 -4.03 -10.24 3.18
C GLY A 30 -5.50 -9.81 3.06
N ILE A 31 -6.11 -10.06 1.90
CA ILE A 31 -7.48 -9.68 1.55
C ILE A 31 -8.27 -10.93 1.13
N VAL A 32 -9.51 -11.04 1.59
CA VAL A 32 -10.50 -11.92 0.98
C VAL A 32 -11.37 -11.12 0.03
N VAL A 33 -11.43 -11.55 -1.22
CA VAL A 33 -12.28 -10.98 -2.25
C VAL A 33 -13.48 -11.90 -2.46
N TYR A 34 -14.68 -11.33 -2.39
CA TYR A 34 -15.92 -12.03 -2.71
C TYR A 34 -16.37 -11.60 -4.11
N ALA A 35 -16.19 -12.46 -5.09
CA ALA A 35 -16.69 -12.29 -6.44
C ALA A 35 -18.10 -12.91 -6.60
N ARG A 36 -18.85 -12.39 -7.56
CA ARG A 36 -20.12 -12.97 -7.99
C ARG A 36 -19.88 -14.38 -8.53
N PRO A 37 -20.71 -15.37 -8.16
CA PRO A 37 -20.64 -16.71 -8.77
C PRO A 37 -20.72 -16.60 -10.30
N GLY A 38 -19.75 -17.19 -11.00
CA GLY A 38 -19.61 -17.08 -12.46
C GLY A 38 -18.64 -15.98 -12.95
N SER A 39 -18.25 -15.03 -12.09
CA SER A 39 -17.27 -13.99 -12.40
C SER A 39 -15.87 -14.29 -11.84
N CYS A 40 -15.62 -15.48 -11.29
CA CYS A 40 -14.34 -15.80 -10.66
C CYS A 40 -13.15 -15.73 -11.63
N ALA A 41 -13.33 -16.22 -12.86
CA ALA A 41 -12.27 -16.19 -13.87
C ALA A 41 -11.89 -14.75 -14.29
N PRO A 42 -12.84 -13.89 -14.72
CA PRO A 42 -12.50 -12.51 -15.10
C PRO A 42 -12.00 -11.67 -13.93
N VAL A 43 -12.55 -11.85 -12.71
CA VAL A 43 -12.04 -11.15 -11.52
C VAL A 43 -10.60 -11.56 -11.21
N ARG A 44 -10.27 -12.85 -11.29
CA ARG A 44 -8.90 -13.34 -11.09
C ARG A 44 -7.92 -12.78 -12.13
N GLU A 45 -8.35 -12.69 -13.38
CA GLU A 45 -7.55 -12.10 -14.46
C GLU A 45 -7.26 -10.63 -14.16
N ALA A 46 -8.29 -9.84 -13.85
CA ALA A 46 -8.14 -8.43 -13.48
C ALA A 46 -7.24 -8.23 -12.24
N LEU A 47 -7.37 -9.08 -11.21
CA LEU A 47 -6.50 -9.06 -10.03
C LEU A 47 -5.02 -9.27 -10.40
N SER A 48 -4.75 -10.14 -11.38
CA SER A 48 -3.38 -10.46 -11.81
C SER A 48 -2.71 -9.32 -12.59
N GLU A 49 -3.49 -8.36 -13.10
CA GLU A 49 -2.98 -7.17 -13.78
C GLU A 49 -2.58 -6.06 -12.80
N ILE A 50 -3.07 -6.11 -11.55
CA ILE A 50 -2.66 -5.20 -10.50
C ILE A 50 -1.29 -5.66 -10.00
N GLY A 51 -0.24 -4.87 -10.26
CA GLY A 51 1.11 -5.20 -9.82
C GLY A 51 1.17 -5.51 -8.33
N GLY A 52 2.02 -6.43 -7.87
CA GLY A 52 2.16 -6.81 -6.46
C GLY A 52 0.87 -7.31 -5.78
N VAL A 53 -0.09 -7.83 -6.55
CA VAL A 53 -1.26 -8.55 -6.06
C VAL A 53 -1.12 -10.02 -6.46
N GLU A 54 -1.25 -10.92 -5.50
CA GLU A 54 -1.15 -12.36 -5.72
C GLU A 54 -2.41 -13.08 -5.26
N VAL A 55 -2.96 -13.96 -6.11
CA VAL A 55 -4.13 -14.78 -5.76
C VAL A 55 -3.67 -16.18 -5.34
N HIS A 56 -3.89 -16.53 -4.07
CA HIS A 56 -3.44 -17.81 -3.50
C HIS A 56 -4.49 -18.93 -3.60
N ALA A 57 -5.77 -18.58 -3.54
CA ALA A 57 -6.85 -19.54 -3.60
C ALA A 57 -8.10 -18.94 -4.23
N VAL A 58 -8.86 -19.77 -4.93
CA VAL A 58 -10.18 -19.43 -5.49
C VAL A 58 -11.12 -20.57 -5.17
N SER A 59 -12.27 -20.26 -4.59
CA SER A 59 -13.34 -21.23 -4.35
C SER A 59 -14.44 -21.15 -5.41
N PRO A 60 -15.19 -22.26 -5.63
CA PRO A 60 -16.32 -22.26 -6.56
C PRO A 60 -17.44 -21.30 -6.17
N GLU A 61 -17.54 -20.93 -4.89
CA GLU A 61 -18.56 -20.01 -4.38
C GLU A 61 -18.18 -18.52 -4.52
N GLY A 62 -17.06 -18.21 -5.18
CA GLY A 62 -16.65 -16.84 -5.46
C GLY A 62 -15.71 -16.23 -4.44
N ARG A 63 -15.17 -17.00 -3.48
CA ARG A 63 -14.18 -16.48 -2.54
C ARG A 63 -12.77 -16.58 -3.11
N MET A 64 -11.97 -15.54 -2.95
CA MET A 64 -10.56 -15.53 -3.31
C MET A 64 -9.72 -15.05 -2.14
N VAL A 65 -8.58 -15.71 -1.91
CA VAL A 65 -7.57 -15.26 -0.95
C VAL A 65 -6.47 -14.56 -1.74
N VAL A 66 -6.17 -13.33 -1.37
CA VAL A 66 -5.28 -12.44 -2.10
C VAL A 66 -4.29 -11.81 -1.13
N THR A 67 -3.04 -11.63 -1.56
CA THR A 67 -2.03 -10.84 -0.85
C THR A 67 -1.66 -9.63 -1.70
N VAL A 68 -1.48 -8.49 -1.06
CA VAL A 68 -0.99 -7.25 -1.66
C VAL A 68 0.33 -6.89 -1.01
N GLU A 69 1.37 -6.73 -1.82
CA GLU A 69 2.70 -6.30 -1.38
C GLU A 69 3.03 -4.92 -1.94
N ARG A 70 3.32 -3.96 -1.07
CA ARG A 70 3.62 -2.56 -1.44
C ARG A 70 4.71 -1.95 -0.57
N SER A 71 5.33 -0.90 -1.09
CA SER A 71 6.42 -0.16 -0.43
C SER A 71 5.93 0.86 0.61
N ASP A 72 4.62 1.12 0.65
CA ASP A 72 3.97 2.04 1.57
C ASP A 72 2.47 1.76 1.68
N ASP A 73 1.86 2.24 2.76
CA ASP A 73 0.45 2.02 3.08
C ASP A 73 -0.52 2.69 2.11
N ALA A 74 -0.13 3.83 1.52
CA ALA A 74 -0.98 4.54 0.58
C ALA A 74 -1.15 3.72 -0.70
N ALA A 75 -0.07 3.12 -1.19
CA ALA A 75 -0.09 2.23 -2.34
C ALA A 75 -0.83 0.91 -2.04
N ALA A 76 -0.79 0.42 -0.80
CA ALA A 76 -1.59 -0.74 -0.37
C ALA A 76 -3.09 -0.39 -0.33
N SER A 77 -3.45 0.79 0.18
CA SER A 77 -4.83 1.27 0.18
C SER A 77 -5.36 1.51 -1.24
N GLU A 78 -4.56 2.09 -2.13
CA GLU A 78 -4.94 2.28 -3.53
C GLU A 78 -5.20 0.93 -4.22
N ALA A 79 -4.36 -0.07 -3.97
CA ALA A 79 -4.58 -1.43 -4.48
C ALA A 79 -5.86 -2.04 -3.91
N PHE A 80 -6.14 -1.86 -2.61
CA PHE A 80 -7.39 -2.32 -1.99
C PHE A 80 -8.62 -1.70 -2.66
N ASP A 81 -8.60 -0.38 -2.88
CA ASP A 81 -9.68 0.35 -3.55
C ASP A 81 -9.85 -0.10 -5.00
N ALA A 82 -8.75 -0.28 -5.73
CA ALA A 82 -8.78 -0.79 -7.10
C ALA A 82 -9.42 -2.18 -7.17
N ILE A 83 -9.06 -3.08 -6.25
CA ILE A 83 -9.66 -4.43 -6.15
C ILE A 83 -11.16 -4.35 -5.89
N ALA A 84 -11.60 -3.46 -4.99
CA ALA A 84 -13.02 -3.29 -4.66
C ALA A 84 -13.86 -2.79 -5.86
N MET A 85 -13.23 -2.10 -6.81
CA MET A 85 -13.87 -1.55 -8.01
C MET A 85 -13.90 -2.49 -9.22
N ILE A 86 -13.26 -3.67 -9.15
CA ILE A 86 -13.28 -4.65 -10.23
C ILE A 86 -14.72 -5.13 -10.48
N ASP A 87 -15.15 -5.13 -11.75
CA ASP A 87 -16.47 -5.65 -12.11
C ASP A 87 -16.61 -7.13 -11.74
N GLY A 88 -17.73 -7.46 -11.11
CA GLY A 88 -17.98 -8.78 -10.55
C GLY A 88 -17.49 -8.97 -9.10
N VAL A 89 -16.76 -8.02 -8.51
CA VAL A 89 -16.50 -8.02 -7.06
C VAL A 89 -17.75 -7.54 -6.32
N LEU A 90 -18.14 -8.27 -5.27
CA LEU A 90 -19.26 -7.97 -4.39
C LEU A 90 -18.79 -7.27 -3.11
N SER A 91 -17.67 -7.72 -2.56
CA SER A 91 -17.04 -7.11 -1.39
C SER A 91 -15.60 -7.57 -1.24
N THR A 92 -14.84 -6.81 -0.46
CA THR A 92 -13.50 -7.14 0.00
C THR A 92 -13.46 -7.10 1.52
N ALA A 93 -12.64 -7.94 2.13
CA ALA A 93 -12.42 -7.94 3.58
C ALA A 93 -10.93 -8.08 3.87
N LEU A 94 -10.38 -7.13 4.63
CA LEU A 94 -9.02 -7.21 5.13
C LEU A 94 -8.94 -8.31 6.20
N VAL A 95 -8.07 -9.30 6.00
CA VAL A 95 -7.85 -10.41 6.94
C VAL A 95 -6.61 -10.18 7.79
N TYR A 96 -5.57 -9.60 7.21
CA TYR A 96 -4.29 -9.39 7.88
C TYR A 96 -3.54 -8.21 7.26
N HIS A 97 -2.78 -7.48 8.08
CA HIS A 97 -1.92 -6.38 7.66
C HIS A 97 -0.67 -6.40 8.54
N HIS A 98 0.51 -6.36 7.91
CA HIS A 98 1.80 -6.38 8.58
C HIS A 98 2.79 -5.46 7.87
N ASP A 99 3.46 -4.63 8.66
CA ASP A 99 4.52 -3.74 8.21
C ASP A 99 5.87 -4.31 8.62
N GLU A 100 6.69 -4.73 7.64
CA GLU A 100 8.06 -5.15 7.88
C GLU A 100 9.02 -4.04 7.47
N ALA A 101 9.80 -3.52 8.43
CA ALA A 101 10.94 -2.68 8.09
C ALA A 101 12.04 -3.57 7.50
N LEU A 102 12.48 -3.29 6.26
CA LEU A 102 13.69 -3.89 5.70
C LEU A 102 14.89 -3.37 6.49
N ASN A 103 15.26 -4.11 7.54
CA ASN A 103 16.51 -3.91 8.23
C ASN A 103 17.57 -4.61 7.39
N GLU A 104 18.46 -3.84 6.74
CA GLU A 104 19.68 -4.39 6.15
C GLU A 104 20.52 -4.96 7.31
N GLU A 105 20.33 -6.24 7.65
CA GLU A 105 21.24 -6.95 8.52
C GLU A 105 22.62 -6.92 7.87
N ALA A 106 23.48 -6.11 8.48
CA ALA A 106 24.89 -5.99 8.21
C ALA A 106 25.52 -7.39 8.15
N ASN A 107 25.78 -7.88 6.94
CA ASN A 107 26.71 -8.98 6.73
C ASN A 107 28.14 -8.47 6.97
N ARG A 108 28.53 -8.39 8.25
CA ARG A 108 29.94 -8.36 8.66
C ARG A 108 30.14 -9.21 9.91
#